data_AF-A0A3D2FPX0-F1
#
_entry.id   AF-A0A3D2FPX0-F1
#
_cell.length_a   1.000
_cell.length_b   1.000
_cell.length_c   1.000
_cell.angle_alpha   90.00
_cell.angle_beta   90.00
_cell.angle_gamma   90.00
#
_symmetry.space_group_name_H-M   'P 1'
#
loop_
_entity.id
_entity.type
_entity.pdbx_description
1 polymer ?
#
loop_
_entity_poly.entity_id
_entity_poly.type
_entity_poly.pdbx_seq_one_letter_code
_entity_poly.pdbx_strand_id
1 'polypeptide(L)'
;MESISNKNSITRRSFLKKAGSITSTTALSPFAFSTLLSGSSDDKRIIVIGAGLAGLSCAYELDKAGYNVILLEARKRPGGRVRTFRDPFADHLYAEMGAEYVNSEDSYAREYAKNFGLKILNAKLYDGIFVRGKRYNMAAFQSQNQQLPYEGVEGGQLFGQEEPYIQSWIE
;
A
#
# COMPACT_ATOMS: atom_id res chain seq x y z
N MET A 1 -14.18 -20.63 30.89
CA MET A 1 -12.71 -20.62 30.80
C MET A 1 -12.28 -19.17 30.90
N GLU A 2 -11.70 -18.80 32.04
CA GLU A 2 -11.45 -17.42 32.48
C GLU A 2 -10.47 -16.68 31.55
N SER A 3 -10.78 -15.41 31.25
CA SER A 3 -9.88 -14.53 30.49
C SER A 3 -8.74 -14.06 31.38
N ILE A 4 -7.53 -14.34 30.94
CA ILE A 4 -6.27 -13.99 31.60
C ILE A 4 -6.16 -12.46 31.74
N SER A 5 -6.07 -12.02 32.99
CA SER A 5 -5.76 -10.66 33.43
C SER A 5 -4.47 -10.15 32.79
N ASN A 6 -4.57 -9.07 32.00
CA ASN A 6 -3.41 -8.43 31.38
C ASN A 6 -2.87 -7.34 32.34
N LYS A 7 -1.65 -7.57 32.84
CA LYS A 7 -0.98 -6.76 33.85
C LYS A 7 -0.72 -5.32 33.37
N ASN A 8 -1.13 -4.36 34.21
CA ASN A 8 -0.79 -2.93 34.20
C ASN A 8 0.62 -2.64 33.67
N SER A 9 0.74 -2.03 32.48
CA SER A 9 2.02 -1.52 31.98
C SER A 9 2.15 -0.01 32.25
N ILE A 10 3.04 0.36 33.16
CA ILE A 10 3.38 1.76 33.44
C ILE A 10 4.22 2.30 32.26
N THR A 11 3.73 3.33 31.57
CA THR A 11 4.45 3.95 30.45
C THR A 11 5.45 5.03 30.93
N ARG A 12 6.59 5.19 30.25
CA ARG A 12 7.66 6.15 30.63
C ARG A 12 7.17 7.59 30.86
N ARG A 13 6.18 8.03 30.08
CA ARG A 13 5.56 9.36 30.19
C ARG A 13 4.72 9.52 31.47
N SER A 14 4.05 8.46 31.93
CA SER A 14 3.26 8.49 33.17
C SER A 14 4.15 8.39 34.42
N PHE A 15 5.29 7.71 34.31
CA PHE A 15 6.33 7.72 35.34
C PHE A 15 6.93 9.12 35.56
N LEU A 16 7.34 9.81 34.48
CA LEU A 16 7.94 11.15 34.58
C LEU A 16 6.98 12.21 35.13
N LYS A 17 5.70 12.19 34.73
CA LYS A 17 4.69 13.10 35.29
C LYS A 17 4.41 12.86 36.78
N LYS A 18 4.42 11.59 37.22
CA LYS A 18 4.20 11.25 38.63
C LYS A 18 5.42 11.55 39.50
N ALA A 19 6.64 11.29 39.01
CA ALA A 19 7.87 11.55 39.76
C ALA A 19 8.07 13.05 40.09
N GLY A 20 7.63 13.96 39.21
CA GLY A 20 7.70 15.41 39.46
C GLY A 20 6.70 15.95 40.48
N SER A 21 5.69 15.17 40.90
CA SER A 21 4.57 15.65 41.72
C SER A 21 4.61 15.16 43.18
N ILE A 22 5.58 14.31 43.57
CA ILE A 22 5.58 13.61 44.87
C ILE A 22 6.18 14.46 46.02
N THR A 23 6.70 15.66 45.75
CA THR A 23 7.40 16.44 46.79
C THR A 23 6.52 17.18 47.80
N SER A 24 5.17 17.19 47.74
CA SER A 24 4.40 18.14 48.60
C SER A 24 3.15 17.68 49.36
N THR A 25 2.53 16.50 49.19
CA THR A 25 1.28 16.20 49.95
C THR A 25 1.07 14.72 50.30
N THR A 26 1.54 14.30 51.48
CA THR A 26 1.35 12.96 52.08
C THR A 26 0.07 12.82 52.91
N ALA A 27 -1.06 13.37 52.47
CA ALA A 27 -2.34 13.09 53.10
C ALA A 27 -3.47 13.35 52.10
N LEU A 28 -4.11 12.29 51.58
CA LEU A 28 -5.53 12.22 51.22
C LEU A 28 -5.83 10.84 50.59
N SER A 29 -6.61 10.04 51.33
CA SER A 29 -7.46 8.90 50.92
C SER A 29 -6.94 7.88 49.87
N PRO A 30 -6.86 6.58 50.21
CA PRO A 30 -6.54 5.50 49.25
C PRO A 30 -7.50 5.42 48.04
N PHE A 31 -8.70 5.99 48.14
CA PHE A 31 -9.72 5.93 47.07
C PHE A 31 -9.51 6.97 45.96
N ALA A 32 -8.86 8.10 46.22
CA ALA A 32 -8.64 9.15 45.21
C ALA A 32 -7.47 8.83 44.25
N PHE A 33 -6.58 7.90 44.66
CA PHE A 33 -5.41 7.53 43.87
C PHE A 33 -5.77 6.68 42.63
N SER A 34 -6.86 5.90 42.70
CA SER A 34 -7.32 5.05 41.59
C SER A 34 -7.76 5.86 40.37
N THR A 35 -8.44 6.99 40.59
CA THR A 35 -8.95 7.85 39.51
C THR A 35 -7.84 8.64 38.81
N LEU A 36 -6.80 9.06 39.53
CA LEU A 36 -5.60 9.68 38.94
C LEU A 36 -4.67 8.67 38.24
N LEU A 37 -4.81 7.37 38.57
CA LEU A 37 -4.07 6.27 37.96
C LEU A 37 -4.76 5.63 36.76
N SER A 38 -6.02 5.97 36.48
CA SER A 38 -6.66 5.72 35.19
C SER A 38 -6.04 6.63 34.13
N GLY A 39 -4.74 6.44 33.89
CA GLY A 39 -4.12 6.94 32.68
C GLY A 39 -4.85 6.28 31.54
N SER A 40 -5.44 7.08 30.65
CA SER A 40 -5.87 6.61 29.35
C SER A 40 -4.65 5.95 28.71
N SER A 41 -4.54 4.63 28.83
CA SER A 41 -3.76 3.88 27.88
C SER A 41 -4.39 4.25 26.54
N ASP A 42 -3.58 4.82 25.67
CA ASP A 42 -3.98 5.09 24.32
C ASP A 42 -4.09 3.73 23.62
N ASP A 43 -5.19 3.03 23.95
CA ASP A 43 -5.48 1.62 23.65
C ASP A 43 -5.75 1.42 22.16
N LYS A 44 -5.77 2.51 21.40
CA LYS A 44 -5.94 2.52 19.95
C LYS A 44 -4.65 2.82 19.20
N ARG A 45 -3.48 2.54 19.80
CA ARG A 45 -2.20 2.72 19.10
C ARG A 45 -1.91 1.57 18.15
N ILE A 46 -1.76 1.90 16.87
CA ILE A 46 -1.42 0.95 15.81
C ILE A 46 -0.13 1.42 15.15
N ILE A 47 0.80 0.49 14.91
CA ILE A 47 2.00 0.76 14.10
C ILE A 47 1.81 0.08 12.75
N VAL A 48 1.94 0.86 11.68
CA VAL A 48 1.96 0.38 10.31
C VAL A 48 3.40 0.47 9.79
N ILE A 49 3.93 -0.62 9.23
CA ILE A 49 5.30 -0.67 8.72
C ILE A 49 5.25 -0.72 7.19
N GLY A 50 5.81 0.31 6.56
CA GLY A 50 5.89 0.53 5.12
C GLY A 50 4.85 1.54 4.62
N ALA A 51 5.30 2.68 4.11
CA ALA A 51 4.49 3.71 3.44
C ALA A 51 4.36 3.45 1.92
N GLY A 52 4.15 2.19 1.52
CA GLY A 52 3.64 1.85 0.19
C GLY A 52 2.13 2.08 0.09
N LEU A 53 1.52 1.86 -1.08
CA LEU A 53 0.06 2.04 -1.23
C LEU A 53 -0.76 1.27 -0.19
N ALA A 54 -0.39 0.03 0.12
CA ALA A 54 -1.09 -0.79 1.12
C ALA A 54 -0.98 -0.25 2.56
N GLY A 55 0.20 0.26 2.95
CA GLY A 55 0.38 0.81 4.29
C GLY A 55 -0.20 2.21 4.43
N LEU A 56 -0.15 3.01 3.36
CA LEU A 56 -0.81 4.32 3.30
C LEU A 56 -2.33 4.18 3.39
N SER A 57 -2.93 3.25 2.64
CA SER A 57 -4.38 3.00 2.72
C SER A 57 -4.78 2.46 4.09
N CYS A 58 -4.01 1.52 4.65
CA CYS A 58 -4.25 1.00 6.00
C CYS A 58 -4.19 2.12 7.05
N ALA A 59 -3.13 2.93 7.03
CA ALA A 59 -2.96 4.03 7.98
C ALA A 59 -4.07 5.08 7.82
N TYR A 60 -4.46 5.41 6.59
CA TYR A 60 -5.53 6.36 6.30
C TYR A 60 -6.89 5.89 6.84
N GLU A 61 -7.29 4.64 6.60
CA GLU A 61 -8.58 4.14 7.08
C GLU A 61 -8.61 3.96 8.61
N LEU A 62 -7.50 3.56 9.22
CA LEU A 62 -7.37 3.47 10.68
C LEU A 62 -7.43 4.86 11.34
N ASP A 63 -6.73 5.85 10.78
CA ASP A 63 -6.77 7.23 11.26
C ASP A 63 -8.19 7.80 11.16
N LYS A 64 -8.85 7.59 10.01
CA LYS A 64 -10.27 7.97 9.79
C LYS A 64 -11.23 7.30 10.77
N ALA A 65 -10.93 6.08 11.23
CA ALA A 65 -11.70 5.37 12.25
C ALA A 65 -11.36 5.79 13.70
N GLY A 66 -10.46 6.77 13.88
CA GLY A 66 -10.11 7.33 15.19
C GLY A 66 -9.09 6.51 15.98
N TYR A 67 -8.24 5.74 15.30
CA TYR A 67 -7.07 5.09 15.90
C TYR A 67 -5.87 6.04 15.91
N ASN A 68 -4.97 5.89 16.90
CA ASN A 68 -3.69 6.59 16.88
C ASN A 68 -2.67 5.78 16.07
N VAL A 69 -2.42 6.19 14.84
CA VAL A 69 -1.57 5.44 13.91
C VAL A 69 -0.15 6.02 13.83
N ILE A 70 0.85 5.16 14.00
CA ILE A 70 2.25 5.47 13.71
C ILE A 70 2.65 4.73 12.43
N LEU A 71 2.88 5.47 11.34
CA LEU A 71 3.37 4.92 10.08
C LEU A 71 4.90 5.06 10.01
N LEU A 72 5.59 3.93 9.82
CA LEU A 72 7.04 3.89 9.68
C LEU A 72 7.41 3.48 8.24
N GLU A 73 8.39 4.16 7.65
CA GLU A 73 8.90 3.83 6.31
C GLU A 73 10.42 3.80 6.35
N ALA A 74 11.01 2.79 5.70
CA ALA A 74 12.46 2.61 5.66
C ALA A 74 13.13 3.58 4.69
N ARG A 75 12.43 3.97 3.62
CA ARG A 75 12.91 4.88 2.58
C ARG A 75 12.67 6.33 2.95
N LYS A 76 13.38 7.24 2.27
CA LYS A 76 13.18 8.69 2.39
C LYS A 76 11.91 9.22 1.69
N ARG A 77 11.03 8.33 1.24
CA ARG A 77 9.83 8.67 0.46
C ARG A 77 8.71 7.66 0.66
N PRO A 78 7.44 8.09 0.57
CA PRO A 78 6.31 7.18 0.46
C PRO A 78 6.17 6.59 -0.95
N GLY A 79 5.11 5.81 -1.15
CA GLY A 79 4.69 5.20 -2.43
C GLY A 79 5.19 3.77 -2.62
N GLY A 80 6.28 3.37 -1.95
CA GLY A 80 6.84 2.03 -2.07
C GLY A 80 7.27 1.72 -3.51
N ARG A 81 6.54 0.78 -4.15
CA ARG A 81 6.71 0.39 -5.56
C ARG A 81 6.06 1.36 -6.54
N VAL A 82 5.18 2.27 -6.08
CA VAL A 82 4.64 3.33 -6.93
C VAL A 82 5.55 4.54 -6.81
N ARG A 83 6.11 5.00 -7.93
CA ARG A 83 7.08 6.09 -7.96
C ARG A 83 7.14 6.73 -9.34
N THR A 84 6.67 7.96 -9.43
CA THR A 84 7.00 8.86 -10.52
C THR A 84 8.37 9.48 -10.29
N PHE A 85 9.28 9.36 -11.26
CA PHE A 85 10.58 10.02 -11.28
C PHE A 85 10.50 11.23 -12.22
N ARG A 86 10.78 12.43 -11.72
CA ARG A 86 10.48 13.69 -12.41
C ARG A 86 11.70 14.43 -12.94
N ASP A 87 12.87 14.24 -12.34
CA ASP A 87 14.12 14.89 -12.75
C ASP A 87 15.11 13.84 -13.27
N PRO A 88 16.02 14.18 -14.21
CA PRO A 88 16.24 15.48 -14.85
C PRO A 88 15.61 15.55 -16.26
N PHE A 89 14.39 15.07 -16.44
CA PHE A 89 13.81 14.97 -17.78
C PHE A 89 13.46 16.36 -18.35
N ALA A 90 13.71 16.56 -19.65
CA ALA A 90 13.33 17.78 -20.36
C ALA A 90 11.80 17.91 -20.47
N ASP A 91 11.31 19.11 -20.78
CA ASP A 91 9.91 19.37 -21.15
C ASP A 91 8.85 18.87 -20.14
N HIS A 92 9.18 18.92 -18.85
CA HIS A 92 8.33 18.42 -17.76
C HIS A 92 7.96 16.93 -17.89
N LEU A 93 8.75 16.17 -18.63
CA LEU A 93 8.60 14.74 -18.73
C LEU A 93 8.89 14.07 -17.38
N TYR A 94 8.37 12.88 -17.23
CA TYR A 94 8.61 12.04 -16.06
C TYR A 94 8.49 10.57 -16.45
N ALA A 95 9.09 9.71 -15.65
CA ALA A 95 9.07 8.27 -15.85
C ALA A 95 8.41 7.58 -14.66
N GLU A 96 7.46 6.69 -14.92
CA GLU A 96 6.94 5.78 -13.89
C GLU A 96 7.96 4.65 -13.66
N MET A 97 8.46 4.55 -12.44
CA MET A 97 9.49 3.57 -12.05
C MET A 97 8.86 2.31 -11.42
N GLY A 98 7.58 2.07 -11.67
CA GLY A 98 6.80 1.02 -11.03
C GLY A 98 5.37 0.98 -11.56
N ALA A 99 4.37 0.95 -10.67
CA ALA A 99 2.98 0.93 -11.12
C ALA A 99 2.65 2.18 -11.97
N GLU A 100 2.18 1.94 -13.19
CA GLU A 100 1.95 2.99 -14.21
C GLU A 100 0.46 3.19 -14.50
N TYR A 101 -0.32 2.11 -14.51
CA TYR A 101 -1.73 2.12 -14.87
C TYR A 101 -2.65 1.78 -13.70
N VAL A 102 -3.84 2.38 -13.72
CA VAL A 102 -4.98 1.98 -12.88
C VAL A 102 -6.00 1.33 -13.80
N ASN A 103 -6.32 0.05 -13.55
CA ASN A 103 -7.32 -0.64 -14.36
C ASN A 103 -8.72 -0.02 -14.14
N SER A 104 -9.55 -0.06 -15.17
CA SER A 104 -10.96 0.35 -15.11
C SER A 104 -11.77 -0.43 -14.07
N GLU A 105 -11.38 -1.67 -13.79
CA GLU A 105 -12.02 -2.58 -12.85
C GLU A 105 -11.51 -2.46 -11.41
N ASP A 106 -10.41 -1.72 -11.17
CA ASP A 106 -9.86 -1.53 -9.82
C ASP A 106 -10.71 -0.52 -9.04
N SER A 107 -11.70 -1.02 -8.30
CA SER A 107 -12.63 -0.20 -7.52
C SER A 107 -11.92 0.61 -6.44
N TYR A 108 -10.93 0.02 -5.76
CA TYR A 108 -10.24 0.67 -4.64
C TYR A 108 -9.38 1.84 -5.11
N ALA A 109 -8.52 1.63 -6.10
CA ALA A 109 -7.67 2.71 -6.61
C ALA A 109 -8.50 3.87 -7.19
N ARG A 110 -9.61 3.56 -7.86
CA ARG A 110 -10.54 4.56 -8.40
C ARG A 110 -11.30 5.31 -7.31
N GLU A 111 -11.72 4.64 -6.24
CA GLU A 111 -12.36 5.28 -5.11
C GLU A 111 -11.41 6.26 -4.41
N TYR A 112 -10.17 5.85 -4.13
CA TYR A 112 -9.15 6.75 -3.58
C TYR A 112 -8.85 7.92 -4.52
N ALA A 113 -8.73 7.68 -5.82
CA ALA A 113 -8.53 8.75 -6.79
C ALA A 113 -9.67 9.77 -6.73
N LYS A 114 -10.92 9.33 -6.67
CA LYS A 114 -12.09 10.19 -6.50
C LYS A 114 -12.03 10.97 -5.17
N ASN A 115 -11.77 10.29 -4.06
CA ASN A 115 -11.74 10.89 -2.72
C ASN A 115 -10.65 11.97 -2.60
N PHE A 116 -9.55 11.83 -3.32
CA PHE A 116 -8.45 12.79 -3.35
C PHE A 116 -8.52 13.78 -4.53
N GLY A 117 -9.59 13.76 -5.33
CA GLY A 117 -9.74 14.66 -6.48
C GLY A 117 -8.71 14.44 -7.60
N LEU A 118 -8.16 13.23 -7.71
CA LEU A 118 -7.17 12.86 -8.71
C LEU A 118 -7.84 12.49 -10.03
N LYS A 119 -7.34 13.07 -11.13
CA LYS A 119 -7.81 12.77 -12.49
C LYS A 119 -7.11 11.52 -13.01
N ILE A 120 -7.89 10.49 -13.36
CA ILE A 120 -7.40 9.33 -14.11
C ILE A 120 -7.43 9.67 -15.60
N LEU A 121 -6.29 9.55 -16.26
CA LEU A 121 -6.16 9.76 -17.70
C LEU A 121 -6.35 8.44 -18.44
N ASN A 122 -6.96 8.50 -19.62
CA ASN A 122 -7.07 7.33 -20.48
C ASN A 122 -5.70 7.02 -21.09
N ALA A 123 -5.21 5.82 -20.84
CA ALA A 123 -4.02 5.29 -21.48
C ALA A 123 -4.40 4.61 -22.81
N LYS A 124 -3.67 4.94 -23.87
CA LYS A 124 -3.72 4.15 -25.11
C LYS A 124 -2.75 2.99 -24.96
N LEU A 125 -3.28 1.83 -24.61
CA LEU A 125 -2.50 0.59 -24.56
C LEU A 125 -2.09 0.14 -25.96
N TYR A 126 -1.13 -0.79 -26.02
CA TYR A 126 -0.42 -1.26 -27.21
C TYR A 126 -1.29 -1.36 -28.48
N ASP A 127 -0.82 -0.76 -29.58
CA ASP A 127 -1.52 -0.75 -30.87
C ASP A 127 -0.97 -1.77 -31.87
N GLY A 128 0.07 -2.52 -31.49
CA GLY A 128 0.68 -3.51 -32.36
C GLY A 128 1.82 -4.29 -31.73
N ILE A 129 2.27 -5.26 -32.50
CA ILE A 129 3.36 -6.18 -32.17
C ILE A 129 4.45 -6.01 -33.23
N PHE A 130 5.71 -5.88 -32.82
CA PHE A 130 6.84 -5.84 -33.75
C PHE A 130 7.71 -7.09 -33.57
N VAL A 131 7.71 -7.97 -34.59
CA VAL A 131 8.40 -9.26 -34.55
C VAL A 131 9.14 -9.46 -35.87
N ARG A 132 10.43 -9.78 -35.79
CA ARG A 132 11.30 -10.12 -36.94
C ARG A 132 11.20 -9.11 -38.11
N GLY A 133 11.25 -7.82 -37.79
CA GLY A 133 11.19 -6.75 -38.82
C GLY A 133 9.78 -6.47 -39.36
N LYS A 134 8.74 -7.17 -38.90
CA LYS A 134 7.35 -6.95 -39.30
C LYS A 134 6.56 -6.35 -38.15
N ARG A 135 5.79 -5.29 -38.45
CA ARG A 135 4.80 -4.73 -37.53
C ARG A 135 3.42 -5.32 -37.84
N TYR A 136 2.74 -5.76 -36.81
CA TYR A 136 1.39 -6.27 -36.86
C TYR A 136 0.47 -5.37 -36.03
N ASN A 137 -0.71 -5.02 -36.55
CA ASN A 137 -1.67 -4.19 -35.85
C ASN A 137 -2.51 -5.05 -34.88
N MET A 138 -2.71 -4.59 -33.64
CA MET A 138 -3.49 -5.31 -32.65
C MET A 138 -4.94 -5.56 -33.09
N ALA A 139 -5.55 -4.62 -33.83
CA ALA A 139 -6.92 -4.76 -34.34
C ALA A 139 -7.10 -5.98 -35.26
N ALA A 140 -6.06 -6.32 -36.05
CA ALA A 140 -6.11 -7.47 -36.95
C ALA A 140 -6.07 -8.82 -36.21
N PHE A 141 -5.42 -8.87 -35.03
CA PHE A 141 -5.47 -10.04 -34.16
C PHE A 141 -6.80 -10.16 -33.44
N GLN A 142 -7.35 -9.05 -32.95
CA GLN A 142 -8.66 -9.03 -32.30
C GLN A 142 -9.78 -9.50 -33.24
N SER A 143 -9.68 -9.16 -34.53
CA SER A 143 -10.60 -9.62 -35.56
C SER A 143 -10.26 -11.00 -36.13
N GLN A 144 -9.27 -11.71 -35.56
CA GLN A 144 -8.76 -13.00 -36.03
C GLN A 144 -8.33 -13.04 -37.52
N ASN A 145 -8.04 -11.88 -38.10
CA ASN A 145 -7.59 -11.75 -39.50
C ASN A 145 -6.08 -11.93 -39.66
N GLN A 146 -5.36 -12.04 -38.55
CA GLN A 146 -3.92 -12.17 -38.52
C GLN A 146 -3.52 -13.20 -37.46
N GLN A 147 -2.54 -14.03 -37.82
CA GLN A 147 -1.84 -14.91 -36.88
C GLN A 147 -0.36 -14.51 -36.81
N LEU A 148 0.26 -14.79 -35.67
CA LEU A 148 1.70 -14.61 -35.52
C LEU A 148 2.42 -15.64 -36.39
N PRO A 149 3.64 -15.34 -36.90
CA PRO A 149 4.36 -16.20 -37.83
C PRO A 149 5.05 -17.39 -37.11
N TYR A 150 4.36 -18.04 -36.19
CA TYR A 150 4.84 -19.19 -35.42
C TYR A 150 3.83 -20.32 -35.53
N GLU A 151 4.27 -21.50 -35.97
CA GLU A 151 3.50 -22.74 -35.81
C GLU A 151 3.57 -23.16 -34.33
N GLY A 152 2.41 -23.42 -33.71
CA GLY A 152 2.33 -23.91 -32.32
C GLY A 152 1.76 -22.95 -31.28
N VAL A 153 1.30 -21.75 -31.66
CA VAL A 153 0.43 -20.95 -30.78
C VAL A 153 -0.96 -21.56 -30.81
N GLU A 154 -1.29 -22.40 -29.83
CA GLU A 154 -2.67 -22.80 -29.58
C GLU A 154 -3.52 -21.53 -29.36
N GLY A 155 -4.69 -21.45 -30.00
CA GLY A 155 -5.60 -20.33 -29.83
C GLY A 155 -6.07 -20.24 -28.37
N GLY A 156 -5.59 -19.24 -27.63
CA GLY A 156 -5.84 -19.08 -26.20
C GLY A 156 -5.19 -17.82 -25.65
N GLN A 157 -5.49 -17.48 -24.38
CA GLN A 157 -5.02 -16.24 -23.74
C GLN A 157 -3.49 -16.13 -23.80
N LEU A 158 -3.00 -14.95 -24.21
CA LEU A 158 -1.59 -14.59 -24.46
C LEU A 158 -0.62 -14.77 -23.28
N PHE A 159 -1.08 -15.23 -22.12
CA PHE A 159 -0.32 -15.41 -20.89
C PHE A 159 -0.64 -16.77 -20.27
N GLY A 160 0.38 -17.54 -19.87
CA GLY A 160 0.22 -18.85 -19.24
C GLY A 160 0.38 -20.06 -20.17
N GLN A 161 0.81 -19.86 -21.42
CA GLN A 161 1.14 -20.94 -22.36
C GLN A 161 2.59 -21.41 -22.24
N GLU A 162 3.39 -20.75 -21.41
CA GLU A 162 4.80 -21.06 -21.17
C GLU A 162 5.03 -22.32 -20.31
N GLU A 163 4.03 -22.81 -19.57
CA GLU A 163 4.15 -23.96 -18.65
C GLU A 163 4.85 -25.18 -19.30
N PRO A 164 4.45 -25.67 -20.50
CA PRO A 164 5.08 -26.83 -21.11
C PRO A 164 6.55 -26.59 -21.50
N TYR A 165 6.94 -25.34 -21.74
CA TYR A 165 8.29 -24.97 -22.17
C TYR A 165 9.28 -24.76 -21.02
N ILE A 166 8.77 -24.50 -19.80
CA ILE A 166 9.60 -24.29 -18.60
C ILE A 166 9.62 -25.50 -17.67
N GLN A 167 8.73 -26.47 -17.87
CA GLN A 167 8.62 -27.67 -17.02
C GLN A 167 9.93 -28.48 -16.97
N SER A 168 10.66 -28.57 -18.08
CA SER A 168 11.97 -29.25 -18.13
C SER A 168 13.08 -28.55 -17.33
N TRP A 169 12.85 -27.32 -16.85
CA TRP A 169 13.80 -26.52 -16.07
C TRP A 169 13.44 -26.48 -14.58
N ILE A 170 12.26 -26.99 -14.22
CA ILE A 170 11.73 -26.98 -12.85
C ILE A 170 11.92 -28.36 -12.18
N GLU A 171 12.16 -29.41 -12.98
CA GLU A 171 12.62 -30.74 -12.52
C GLU A 171 14.15 -30.85 -12.48
#